data_AF-A0A7C2K881-F1
#
_entry.id   AF-A0A7C2K881-F1
#
_cell.length_a   1.000
_cell.length_b   1.000
_cell.length_c   1.000
_cell.angle_alpha   90.00
_cell.angle_beta   90.00
_cell.angle_gamma   90.00
#
_symmetry.space_group_name_H-M   'P 1'
#
loop_
_entity.id
_entity.type
_entity.pdbx_description
1 polymer ?
#
loop_
_entity_poly.entity_id
_entity_poly.type
_entity_poly.pdbx_seq_one_letter_code
_entity_poly.pdbx_strand_id
1 'polypeptide(L)'
;MKMTIEFWGEKFEANMVIGALGGFLIAVASSLGGFGGGPFVVPLMTVIMRLPIYVVVGSSLLAIFFNTLMASARYYFFGQTDIPLFIIMAIGAVSAGFIAPRIAKRLSPIWVKRVAGIGILYLALKLLNVPFIP
;
A
#
# COMPACT_ATOMS: atom_id res chain seq x y z
N MET A 1 -22.04 -0.32 9.63
CA MET A 1 -21.75 -1.67 10.15
C MET A 1 -20.37 -1.62 10.80
N LYS A 2 -20.34 -1.58 12.15
CA LYS A 2 -19.09 -1.59 12.92
C LYS A 2 -18.77 -3.04 13.26
N MET A 3 -17.61 -3.51 12.86
CA MET A 3 -17.14 -4.85 13.18
C MET A 3 -16.11 -4.73 14.29
N THR A 4 -16.40 -5.36 15.41
CA THR A 4 -15.48 -5.40 16.54
C THR A 4 -14.49 -6.53 16.30
N ILE A 5 -13.25 -6.18 15.93
CA ILE A 5 -12.17 -7.12 15.73
C ILE A 5 -11.46 -7.27 17.07
N GLU A 6 -11.50 -8.46 17.65
CA GLU A 6 -10.79 -8.78 18.90
C GLU A 6 -9.41 -9.30 18.52
N PHE A 7 -8.36 -8.56 18.85
CA PHE A 7 -6.98 -8.95 18.56
C PHE A 7 -6.17 -8.84 19.86
N TRP A 8 -5.66 -9.98 20.36
CA TRP A 8 -4.88 -10.03 21.61
C TRP A 8 -5.62 -9.48 22.86
N GLY A 9 -6.95 -9.59 22.91
CA GLY A 9 -7.78 -9.12 24.03
C GLY A 9 -8.19 -7.64 23.98
N GLU A 10 -7.74 -6.90 22.97
CA GLU A 10 -8.17 -5.53 22.68
C GLU A 10 -9.27 -5.54 21.59
N LYS A 11 -10.38 -4.84 21.86
CA LYS A 11 -11.54 -4.74 20.97
C LYS A 11 -11.42 -3.50 20.08
N PHE A 12 -11.24 -3.71 18.78
CA PHE A 12 -11.15 -2.63 17.80
C PHE A 12 -12.44 -2.51 17.00
N GLU A 13 -13.10 -1.35 17.05
CA GLU A 13 -14.25 -1.08 16.19
C GLU A 13 -13.79 -0.59 14.82
N ALA A 14 -13.86 -1.45 13.82
CA ALA A 14 -13.63 -1.08 12.43
C ALA A 14 -14.96 -0.76 11.73
N ASN A 15 -15.04 0.42 11.11
CA ASN A 15 -16.18 0.74 10.24
C ASN A 15 -15.95 0.12 8.85
N MET A 16 -16.51 -1.07 8.62
CA MET A 16 -16.33 -1.82 7.36
C MET A 16 -16.83 -1.05 6.15
N VAL A 17 -17.85 -0.20 6.32
CA VAL A 17 -18.40 0.61 5.21
C VAL A 17 -17.36 1.62 4.72
N ILE A 18 -16.65 2.27 5.64
CA ILE A 18 -15.58 3.22 5.31
C ILE A 18 -14.38 2.48 4.72
N GLY A 19 -14.02 1.31 5.29
CA GLY A 19 -12.94 0.49 4.76
C GLY A 19 -13.21 -0.02 3.34
N ALA A 20 -14.44 -0.47 3.06
CA ALA A 20 -14.83 -0.97 1.75
C ALA A 20 -14.93 0.15 0.71
N LEU A 21 -15.62 1.26 1.02
CA LEU A 21 -15.72 2.41 0.12
C LEU A 21 -14.37 3.07 -0.12
N GLY A 22 -13.61 3.33 0.95
CA GLY A 22 -12.27 3.91 0.86
C GLY A 22 -11.31 3.00 0.11
N GLY A 23 -11.32 1.70 0.42
CA GLY A 23 -10.49 0.70 -0.26
C GLY A 23 -10.83 0.58 -1.74
N PHE A 24 -12.12 0.61 -2.10
CA PHE A 24 -12.57 0.60 -3.48
C PHE A 24 -12.12 1.84 -4.25
N LEU A 25 -12.32 3.05 -3.69
CA LEU A 25 -11.88 4.30 -4.32
C LEU A 25 -10.36 4.32 -4.52
N ILE A 26 -9.60 3.90 -3.51
CA ILE A 26 -8.14 3.78 -3.59
C ILE A 26 -7.75 2.77 -4.66
N ALA A 27 -8.39 1.60 -4.72
CA ALA A 27 -8.08 0.58 -5.71
C ALA A 27 -8.31 1.09 -7.14
N VAL A 28 -9.45 1.76 -7.39
CA VAL A 28 -9.75 2.38 -8.69
C VAL A 28 -8.70 3.44 -9.04
N ALA A 29 -8.45 4.41 -8.15
CA ALA A 29 -7.48 5.47 -8.41
C ALA A 29 -6.06 4.92 -8.64
N SER A 30 -5.67 3.92 -7.86
CA SER A 30 -4.33 3.32 -7.96
C SER A 30 -4.16 2.39 -9.15
N SER A 31 -5.24 1.73 -9.59
CA SER A 31 -5.25 0.92 -10.82
C SER A 31 -5.16 1.80 -12.05
N LEU A 32 -5.83 2.96 -12.05
CA LEU A 32 -5.69 3.97 -13.11
C LEU A 32 -4.28 4.57 -13.13
N GLY A 33 -3.69 4.83 -11.96
CA GLY A 33 -2.34 5.37 -11.82
C GLY A 33 -1.20 4.35 -11.94
N GLY A 34 -1.49 3.04 -12.01
CA GLY A 34 -0.50 1.98 -12.19
C GLY A 34 0.41 1.67 -11.00
N PHE A 35 0.15 2.18 -9.77
CA PHE A 35 1.06 2.06 -8.62
C PHE A 35 0.59 1.14 -7.47
N GLY A 36 -0.46 0.34 -7.65
CA GLY A 36 -0.85 -0.75 -6.72
C GLY A 36 -1.51 -0.34 -5.38
N GLY A 37 -1.51 0.95 -5.02
CA GLY A 37 -2.33 1.52 -3.94
C GLY A 37 -1.77 1.43 -2.51
N GLY A 38 -0.60 0.82 -2.33
CA GLY A 38 0.02 0.65 -1.01
C GLY A 38 0.18 1.91 -0.15
N PRO A 39 0.63 3.05 -0.71
CA PRO A 39 0.78 4.30 0.03
C PRO A 39 -0.52 4.83 0.65
N PHE A 40 -1.68 4.43 0.12
CA PHE A 40 -2.99 4.92 0.55
C PHE A 40 -3.75 3.89 1.40
N VAL A 41 -3.60 2.59 1.13
CA VAL A 41 -4.28 1.52 1.89
C VAL A 41 -3.79 1.48 3.34
N VAL A 42 -2.49 1.65 3.59
CA VAL A 42 -1.93 1.59 4.95
C VAL A 42 -2.42 2.75 5.83
N PRO A 43 -2.40 4.03 5.39
CA PRO A 43 -3.00 5.14 6.14
C PRO A 43 -4.51 5.01 6.33
N LEU A 44 -5.26 4.50 5.34
CA LEU A 44 -6.70 4.26 5.48
C LEU A 44 -6.97 3.31 6.66
N MET A 45 -6.25 2.19 6.73
CA MET A 45 -6.47 1.21 7.79
C MET A 45 -5.93 1.67 9.16
N THR A 46 -4.78 2.36 9.20
CA THR A 46 -4.17 2.80 10.47
C THR A 46 -4.78 4.09 11.04
N VAL A 47 -5.05 5.09 10.21
CA VAL A 47 -5.50 6.42 10.67
C VAL A 47 -7.01 6.51 10.71
N ILE A 48 -7.69 6.07 9.65
CA ILE A 48 -9.15 6.20 9.52
C ILE A 48 -9.85 5.06 10.26
N MET A 49 -9.42 3.81 10.06
CA MET A 49 -10.03 2.65 10.73
C MET A 49 -9.43 2.36 12.11
N ARG A 50 -8.35 3.07 12.51
CA ARG A 50 -7.68 2.94 13.81
C ARG A 50 -7.29 1.50 14.17
N LEU A 51 -6.95 0.70 13.15
CA LEU A 51 -6.56 -0.69 13.33
C LEU A 51 -5.11 -0.82 13.81
N PRO A 52 -4.79 -1.85 14.62
CA PRO A 52 -3.43 -2.10 15.08
C PRO A 52 -2.51 -2.43 13.90
N ILE A 53 -1.30 -1.84 13.91
CA ILE A 53 -0.33 -1.93 12.81
C ILE A 53 0.00 -3.38 12.42
N TYR A 54 0.04 -4.29 13.39
CA TYR A 54 0.34 -5.72 13.16
C TYR A 54 -0.69 -6.39 12.24
N VAL A 55 -1.97 -6.02 12.36
CA VAL A 55 -3.06 -6.54 11.52
C VAL A 55 -3.08 -5.83 10.16
N VAL A 56 -2.84 -4.52 10.18
CA VAL A 56 -2.85 -3.69 8.96
C VAL A 56 -1.76 -4.13 7.99
N VAL A 57 -0.55 -4.40 8.46
CA VAL A 57 0.57 -4.72 7.56
C VAL A 57 0.28 -5.97 6.72
N GLY A 58 -0.21 -7.06 7.31
CA GLY A 58 -0.51 -8.29 6.56
C GLY A 58 -1.73 -8.16 5.63
N SER A 59 -2.82 -7.59 6.14
CA SER A 59 -4.07 -7.43 5.38
C SER A 59 -3.92 -6.48 4.20
N SER A 60 -3.24 -5.35 4.40
CA SER A 60 -2.95 -4.38 3.32
C SER A 60 -2.08 -4.99 2.23
N LEU A 61 -1.06 -5.79 2.57
CA LEU A 61 -0.19 -6.44 1.59
C LEU A 61 -0.96 -7.38 0.67
N LEU A 62 -1.90 -8.15 1.23
CA LEU A 62 -2.76 -9.04 0.45
C LEU A 62 -3.65 -8.24 -0.52
N ALA A 63 -4.25 -7.15 -0.05
CA ALA A 63 -5.07 -6.27 -0.88
C ALA A 63 -4.26 -5.63 -2.03
N ILE A 64 -3.07 -5.12 -1.72
CA ILE A 64 -2.13 -4.53 -2.70
C ILE A 64 -1.69 -5.58 -3.72
N PHE A 65 -1.45 -6.82 -3.29
CA PHE A 65 -1.07 -7.92 -4.18
C PHE A 65 -2.15 -8.19 -5.24
N PHE A 66 -3.40 -8.40 -4.83
CA PHE A 66 -4.49 -8.62 -5.78
C PHE A 66 -4.74 -7.41 -6.68
N ASN A 67 -4.66 -6.20 -6.13
CA ASN A 67 -4.82 -4.97 -6.91
C ASN A 67 -3.72 -4.82 -7.98
N THR A 68 -2.47 -5.07 -7.61
CA THR A 68 -1.32 -4.98 -8.52
C THR A 68 -1.35 -6.10 -9.55
N LEU A 69 -1.79 -7.30 -9.18
CA LEU A 69 -1.97 -8.42 -10.10
C LEU A 69 -3.03 -8.10 -11.16
N MET A 70 -4.19 -7.60 -10.74
CA MET A 70 -5.27 -7.16 -11.64
C MET A 70 -4.80 -6.03 -12.56
N ALA A 71 -4.12 -5.01 -12.01
CA ALA A 71 -3.57 -3.92 -12.80
C ALA A 71 -2.56 -4.42 -13.84
N SER A 72 -1.60 -5.25 -13.43
CA SER A 72 -0.57 -5.80 -14.32
C SER A 72 -1.18 -6.68 -15.42
N ALA A 73 -2.13 -7.55 -15.08
CA ALA A 73 -2.85 -8.36 -16.06
C ALA A 73 -3.57 -7.49 -17.08
N ARG A 74 -4.23 -6.41 -16.63
CA ARG A 74 -4.86 -5.44 -17.52
C ARG A 74 -3.85 -4.81 -18.48
N TYR A 75 -2.73 -4.27 -17.97
CA TYR A 75 -1.69 -3.67 -18.83
C TYR A 75 -1.11 -4.68 -19.85
N TYR A 76 -1.02 -5.96 -19.47
CA TYR A 76 -0.60 -7.02 -20.37
C TYR A 76 -1.62 -7.27 -21.49
N PHE A 77 -2.91 -7.39 -21.15
CA PHE A 77 -3.98 -7.58 -22.15
C PHE A 77 -4.12 -6.41 -23.12
N PHE A 78 -3.85 -5.18 -22.67
CA PHE A 78 -3.88 -3.99 -23.54
C PHE A 78 -2.60 -3.80 -24.38
N GLY A 79 -1.64 -4.73 -24.32
CA GLY A 79 -0.42 -4.70 -25.15
C GLY A 79 0.55 -3.56 -24.82
N GLN A 80 0.35 -2.85 -23.71
CA GLN A 80 1.16 -1.69 -23.29
C GLN A 80 2.30 -2.08 -22.33
N THR A 81 2.71 -3.35 -22.33
CA THR A 81 3.69 -3.87 -21.36
C THR A 81 5.03 -4.14 -22.03
N ASP A 82 6.05 -3.38 -21.64
CA ASP A 82 7.43 -3.70 -21.95
C ASP A 82 7.91 -4.87 -21.09
N ILE A 83 7.96 -6.07 -21.69
CA ILE A 83 8.32 -7.32 -21.00
C ILE A 83 9.71 -7.26 -20.33
N PRO A 84 10.76 -6.68 -20.95
CA PRO A 84 12.06 -6.58 -20.30
C PRO A 84 12.01 -5.73 -19.02
N LEU A 85 11.32 -4.59 -19.08
CA LEU A 85 11.17 -3.68 -17.94
C LEU A 85 10.34 -4.34 -16.83
N PHE A 86 9.26 -5.04 -17.21
CA PHE A 86 8.41 -5.77 -16.28
C PHE A 86 9.21 -6.79 -15.46
N ILE A 87 10.08 -7.57 -16.10
CA ILE A 87 10.90 -8.59 -15.41
C ILE A 87 11.88 -7.93 -14.44
N ILE A 88 12.55 -6.84 -14.85
CA ILE A 88 13.48 -6.10 -13.97
C ILE A 88 12.74 -5.55 -12.74
N MET A 89 11.57 -4.95 -12.95
CA MET A 89 10.73 -4.43 -11.87
C MET A 89 10.21 -5.55 -10.96
N ALA A 90 9.82 -6.69 -11.52
CA ALA A 90 9.34 -7.85 -10.76
C ALA A 90 10.44 -8.40 -9.84
N ILE A 91 11.66 -8.59 -10.35
CA ILE A 91 12.80 -9.03 -9.54
C ILE A 91 13.09 -8.03 -8.43
N GLY A 92 13.11 -6.73 -8.75
CA GLY A 92 13.30 -5.65 -7.77
C GLY A 92 12.23 -5.67 -6.67
N ALA A 93 10.96 -5.79 -7.05
CA ALA A 93 9.83 -5.81 -6.13
C ALA A 93 9.85 -7.04 -5.21
N VAL A 94 10.11 -8.24 -5.76
CA VAL A 94 10.22 -9.48 -4.99
C VAL A 94 11.39 -9.40 -4.01
N SER A 95 12.57 -8.98 -4.49
CA SER A 95 13.77 -8.82 -3.65
C SER A 95 13.54 -7.82 -2.52
N ALA A 96 12.94 -6.67 -2.83
CA ALA A 96 12.59 -5.66 -1.84
C ALA A 96 11.56 -6.18 -0.82
N GLY A 97 10.55 -6.94 -1.26
CA GLY A 97 9.55 -7.55 -0.38
C GLY A 97 10.14 -8.50 0.67
N PHE A 98 11.23 -9.19 0.33
CA PHE A 98 11.97 -10.04 1.27
C PHE A 98 12.96 -9.24 2.14
N ILE A 99 13.64 -8.24 1.59
CA ILE A 99 14.71 -7.51 2.28
C ILE A 99 14.13 -6.44 3.23
N ALA A 100 13.13 -5.68 2.79
CA ALA A 100 12.58 -4.54 3.53
C ALA A 100 12.05 -4.91 4.93
N PRO A 101 11.30 -6.01 5.14
CA PRO A 101 10.84 -6.40 6.48
C PRO A 101 11.99 -6.77 7.42
N ARG A 102 13.07 -7.37 6.88
CA ARG A 102 14.26 -7.73 7.68
C ARG A 102 15.01 -6.50 8.15
N ILE A 103 15.12 -5.48 7.29
CA ILE A 103 15.70 -4.18 7.64
C ILE A 103 14.80 -3.46 8.66
N ALA A 104 13.48 -3.43 8.42
CA ALA A 104 12.52 -2.77 9.30
C ALA A 104 12.54 -3.33 10.73
N LYS A 105 12.77 -4.64 10.90
CA LYS A 105 12.91 -5.27 12.23
C LYS A 105 14.15 -4.81 13.02
N ARG A 106 15.20 -4.33 12.34
CA ARG A 106 16.44 -3.85 12.98
C ARG A 106 16.41 -2.35 13.30
N LEU A 107 15.41 -1.63 12.81
CA LEU A 107 15.25 -0.19 13.02
C LEU A 107 14.26 0.09 14.15
N SER A 108 14.45 1.19 14.86
CA SER A 108 13.45 1.63 15.84
C SER A 108 12.12 1.95 15.15
N PRO A 109 10.96 1.62 15.76
CA PRO A 109 9.63 1.87 15.19
C PRO A 109 9.40 3.33 14.76
N ILE A 110 10.07 4.28 15.42
CA ILE A 110 9.99 5.70 15.09
C ILE A 110 10.60 6.00 13.71
N TRP A 111 11.72 5.35 13.38
CA TRP A 111 12.41 5.52 12.10
C TRP A 111 11.63 4.88 10.96
N VAL A 112 11.04 3.70 11.19
CA VAL A 112 10.19 3.03 10.19
C VAL A 112 8.98 3.90 9.84
N LYS A 113 8.31 4.46 10.86
CA LYS A 113 7.18 5.40 10.64
C LYS A 113 7.63 6.67 9.91
N ARG A 114 8.77 7.26 10.27
CA ARG A 114 9.29 8.47 9.62
C ARG A 114 9.63 8.23 8.15
N VAL A 115 10.34 7.15 7.83
CA VAL A 115 10.69 6.80 6.44
C VAL A 115 9.44 6.56 5.62
N ALA A 116 8.46 5.81 6.14
CA ALA A 116 7.18 5.61 5.46
C ALA A 116 6.43 6.93 5.23
N GLY A 117 6.38 7.81 6.24
CA GLY A 117 5.75 9.13 6.12
C GLY A 117 6.43 10.03 5.09
N ILE A 118 7.76 10.08 5.08
CA ILE A 118 8.54 10.85 4.09
C ILE A 118 8.32 10.28 2.69
N GLY A 119 8.28 8.95 2.53
CA GLY A 119 8.00 8.32 1.24
C GLY A 119 6.62 8.66 0.68
N ILE A 120 5.59 8.69 1.54
CA ILE A 120 4.24 9.11 1.16
C ILE A 120 4.20 10.59 0.79
N LEU A 121 4.87 11.46 1.56
CA LEU A 121 4.99 12.89 1.25
C LEU A 121 5.68 13.13 -0.10
N TYR A 122 6.78 12.41 -0.36
CA TYR A 122 7.48 12.48 -1.64
C TYR A 122 6.58 12.05 -2.80
N LEU A 123 5.83 10.95 -2.64
CA LEU A 123 4.88 10.50 -3.65
C LEU A 123 3.77 11.54 -3.89
N ALA A 124 3.24 12.14 -2.82
CA ALA A 124 2.21 13.16 -2.91
C ALA A 124 2.70 14.39 -3.71
N LEU A 125 3.93 14.84 -3.47
CA LEU A 125 4.54 15.95 -4.22
C LEU A 125 4.71 15.61 -5.71
N LYS A 126 5.17 14.39 -6.01
CA LYS A 126 5.34 13.92 -7.40
C LYS A 126 4.00 13.81 -8.14
N LEU A 127 2.95 13.32 -7.47
CA LEU A 127 1.61 13.21 -8.05
C LEU A 127 0.93 14.58 -8.26
N LEU A 128 1.22 15.57 -7.41
CA LEU A 128 0.74 16.95 -7.56
C LEU A 128 1.54 17.74 -8.62
N ASN A 129 2.50 17.12 -9.29
CA ASN A 129 3.37 17.74 -10.29
C ASN A 129 4.03 19.03 -9.78
N VAL A 130 4.31 19.10 -8.46
CA VAL A 130 5.01 20.24 -7.87
C VAL A 130 6.48 20.11 -8.28
N PRO A 131 7.06 21.05 -9.04
CA PRO A 131 8.44 20.97 -9.49
C PRO A 131 9.37 21.25 -8.31
N PHE A 132 9.64 20.25 -7.48
CA PHE A 132 10.75 20.27 -6.54
C PHE A 132 11.87 19.38 -7.07
N ILE A 133 12.56 19.93 -8.07
CA ILE A 133 14.02 19.95 -8.35
C ILE A 133 14.14 20.46 -9.81
N PRO A 134 15.00 21.46 -10.09
CA PRO A 134 15.25 21.97 -11.45
C PRO A 134 15.80 20.91 -12.41
#